data_AF-A0A8H4QAN6-F1
#
_entry.id   AF-A0A8H4QAN6-F1
#
_cell.length_a   1.000
_cell.length_b   1.000
_cell.length_c   1.000
_cell.angle_alpha   90.00
_cell.angle_beta   90.00
_cell.angle_gamma   90.00
#
_symmetry.space_group_name_H-M   'P 1'
#
loop_
_entity.id
_entity.type
_entity.pdbx_description
1 polymer ?
#
loop_
_entity_poly.entity_id
_entity_poly.type
_entity_poly.pdbx_seq_one_letter_code
_entity_poly.pdbx_strand_id
1 'polypeptide(L)' 'MADQPTQPEPVNESLDFDDATPLNTVYVKWDVKGGRDRTHEPHLNTNYALEGSPNIQGVEIKSAVNVKLLCWA' A
#
# COMPACT_ATOMS: atom_id res chain seq x y z
N MET A 1 16.84 15.47 9.74
CA MET A 1 15.48 15.30 9.17
C MET A 1 14.77 14.37 10.13
N ALA A 2 13.65 14.80 10.72
CA ALA A 2 13.02 14.07 11.81
C ALA A 2 12.26 12.84 11.28
N ASP A 3 12.62 11.65 11.75
CA ASP A 3 11.82 10.43 11.67
C ASP A 3 10.46 10.70 12.32
N GLN A 4 9.43 10.92 11.50
CA GLN A 4 8.07 10.83 11.98
C GLN A 4 7.79 9.35 12.28
N PRO A 5 7.28 9.00 13.47
CA PRO A 5 6.87 7.63 13.74
C PRO A 5 5.79 7.27 12.73
N THR A 6 6.05 6.25 11.91
CA THR A 6 5.08 5.61 11.02
C THR A 6 3.96 5.09 11.91
N GLN A 7 2.95 5.92 12.16
CA GLN A 7 1.78 5.50 12.90
C GLN A 7 0.97 4.62 11.95
N PRO A 8 0.67 3.36 12.31
CA PRO A 8 -0.09 2.47 11.45
C PRO A 8 -1.45 3.09 11.17
N GLU A 9 -1.66 3.51 9.93
CA GLU A 9 -2.97 3.93 9.45
C GLU A 9 -3.91 2.73 9.48
N PRO A 10 -5.21 2.94 9.77
CA PRO A 10 -6.17 1.86 9.87
C PRO A 10 -6.23 1.07 8.55
N VAL A 11 -6.06 -0.25 8.65
CA VAL A 11 -6.23 -1.18 7.53
C VAL A 11 -7.69 -1.16 7.11
N ASN A 12 -7.97 -0.88 5.84
CA ASN A 12 -9.33 -0.92 5.32
C ASN A 12 -9.68 -2.35 4.89
N GLU A 13 -10.36 -3.08 5.78
CA GLU A 13 -10.79 -4.47 5.57
C GLU A 13 -11.95 -4.60 4.57
N SER A 14 -12.58 -3.48 4.15
CA SER A 14 -13.72 -3.48 3.21
C SER A 14 -13.30 -3.37 1.73
N LEU A 15 -11.99 -3.42 1.45
CA LEU A 15 -11.45 -3.28 0.11
C LEU A 15 -11.52 -4.58 -0.69
N ASP A 16 -12.41 -4.60 -1.68
CA ASP A 16 -12.50 -5.69 -2.65
C ASP A 16 -11.57 -5.43 -3.84
N PHE A 17 -10.57 -6.30 -4.01
CA PHE A 17 -9.58 -6.19 -5.08
C PHE A 17 -10.05 -6.79 -6.41
N ASP A 18 -11.24 -7.39 -6.48
CA ASP A 18 -11.79 -7.92 -7.73
C ASP A 18 -12.67 -6.91 -8.48
N ASP A 19 -13.12 -5.82 -7.84
CA ASP A 19 -14.06 -4.84 -8.43
C ASP A 19 -13.40 -3.74 -9.28
N ALA A 20 -14.15 -3.10 -10.18
CA ALA A 20 -13.67 -2.07 -11.09
C ALA A 20 -13.21 -0.80 -10.35
N THR A 21 -11.97 -0.36 -10.61
CA THR A 21 -11.35 0.80 -9.96
C THR A 21 -11.97 2.12 -10.47
N PRO A 22 -12.52 2.98 -9.59
CA PRO A 22 -12.98 4.31 -10.00
C PRO A 22 -11.86 5.19 -10.57
N LEU A 23 -12.23 6.19 -11.39
CA LEU A 23 -11.29 7.18 -11.93
C LEU A 23 -10.55 7.88 -10.78
N ASN A 24 -9.22 7.91 -10.84
CA ASN A 24 -8.31 8.48 -9.84
C ASN A 24 -8.14 7.69 -8.52
N THR A 25 -8.56 6.42 -8.46
CA THR A 25 -8.33 5.59 -7.28
C THR A 25 -7.12 4.65 -7.45
N VAL A 26 -6.39 4.45 -6.35
CA VAL A 26 -5.29 3.50 -6.22
C VAL A 26 -5.57 2.63 -4.99
N TYR A 27 -5.42 1.32 -5.15
CA TYR A 27 -5.43 0.35 -4.06
C TYR A 27 -4.10 -0.36 -4.04
N VAL A 28 -3.50 -0.47 -2.85
CA VAL A 28 -2.29 -1.27 -2.64
C VAL A 28 -2.55 -2.30 -1.55
N LYS A 29 -2.17 -3.54 -1.85
CA LYS A 29 -2.13 -4.64 -0.91
C LYS A 29 -0.70 -5.17 -0.83
N TRP A 30 -0.21 -5.51 0.35
CA TRP A 30 1.10 -6.15 0.48
C TRP A 30 1.11 -7.22 1.56
N ASP A 31 1.84 -8.30 1.28
CA ASP A 31 2.03 -9.44 2.16
C ASP A 31 3.33 -9.27 2.95
N VAL A 32 3.24 -9.42 4.26
CA VAL A 32 4.36 -9.34 5.20
C VAL A 32 4.56 -10.72 5.81
N LYS A 33 5.76 -11.29 5.64
CA LYS A 33 6.11 -12.63 6.13
C LYS A 33 5.77 -12.78 7.62
N GLY A 34 4.93 -13.77 7.94
CA GLY A 34 4.51 -14.05 9.32
C GLY A 34 3.52 -13.04 9.89
N GLY A 35 3.04 -12.11 9.07
CA GLY A 35 1.99 -11.15 9.39
C GLY A 35 0.68 -11.46 8.65
N ARG A 36 -0.23 -10.48 8.69
CA ARG A 36 -1.41 -10.45 7.82
C ARG A 36 -1.15 -9.52 6.65
N ASP A 37 -1.81 -9.80 5.54
CA ASP A 37 -1.94 -8.88 4.43
C ASP A 37 -2.37 -7.50 4.93
N ARG A 38 -1.74 -6.47 4.37
CA ARG A 38 -2.12 -5.07 4.61
C ARG A 38 -2.75 -4.51 3.36
N THR A 39 -3.78 -3.69 3.52
CA THR A 39 -4.49 -2.99 2.44
C THR A 39 -4.51 -1.50 2.73
N HIS A 40 -4.35 -0.69 1.69
CA HIS A 40 -4.33 0.76 1.80
C HIS A 40 -4.85 1.45 0.52
N GLU A 41 -5.44 2.63 0.70
CA GLU A 41 -5.92 3.54 -0.36
C GLU A 41 -5.02 4.79 -0.40
N PRO A 42 -3.87 4.73 -1.10
CA PRO A 42 -2.94 5.85 -1.11
C PRO A 42 -3.51 7.03 -1.89
N HIS A 43 -3.31 8.23 -1.35
CA HIS A 43 -3.65 9.46 -2.05
C HIS A 43 -2.69 9.69 -3.23
N LEU A 44 -3.23 10.17 -4.35
CA LEU A 44 -2.43 10.53 -5.51
C LEU A 44 -1.38 11.60 -5.17
N ASN A 45 -0.23 11.52 -5.85
CA ASN A 45 0.91 12.42 -5.67
C ASN A 45 1.53 12.43 -4.27
N THR A 46 1.25 11.41 -3.45
CA THR A 46 1.84 11.24 -2.11
C THR A 46 2.66 9.96 -2.07
N ASN A 47 3.83 10.02 -1.44
CA ASN A 47 4.67 8.84 -1.22
C ASN A 47 4.31 8.20 0.12
N TYR A 48 4.08 6.89 0.11
CA TYR A 48 3.80 6.09 1.31
C TYR A 48 4.90 5.06 1.52
N ALA A 49 5.32 4.90 2.78
CA ALA A 49 6.20 3.80 3.18
C ALA A 49 5.35 2.58 3.53
N LEU A 50 5.62 1.44 2.89
CA LEU A 50 4.93 0.18 3.23
C LEU A 50 5.51 -0.41 4.51
N GLU A 51 4.62 -0.67 5.48
CA GLU A 51 5.00 -1.29 6.74
C GLU A 51 5.43 -2.76 6.56
N GLY A 52 6.31 -3.23 7.44
CA GLY A 52 6.76 -4.62 7.43
C GLY A 52 8.06 -4.86 6.67
N SER A 53 8.69 -3.82 6.12
CA SER A 53 10.08 -3.88 5.65
C SER A 53 11.01 -4.40 6.76
N PRO A 54 11.97 -5.31 6.48
CA PRO A 54 12.33 -5.87 5.17
C PRO A 54 11.56 -7.17 4.80
N ASN A 55 10.52 -7.53 5.55
CA ASN A 55 9.81 -8.81 5.44
C ASN A 55 8.65 -8.81 4.43
N ILE A 56 8.53 -7.77 3.59
CA ILE A 56 7.51 -7.71 2.54
C ILE A 56 7.83 -8.77 1.48
N GLN A 57 6.88 -9.65 1.18
CA GLN A 57 7.06 -10.76 0.25
C GLN A 57 6.47 -10.49 -1.13
N GLY A 58 5.45 -9.62 -1.18
CA GLY A 58 4.76 -9.26 -2.42
C GLY A 58 3.96 -7.98 -2.24
N VAL A 59 3.79 -7.24 -3.33
CA VAL A 59 2.97 -6.04 -3.41
C VAL A 59 2.05 -6.18 -4.62
N GLU A 60 0.77 -5.97 -4.41
CA GLU A 60 -0.27 -5.94 -5.43
C GLU A 60 -0.86 -4.53 -5.49
N ILE A 61 -0.90 -3.94 -6.68
CA ILE A 61 -1.41 -2.59 -6.89
C ILE A 61 -2.50 -2.63 -7.95
N LYS A 62 -3.69 -2.14 -7.60
CA LYS A 62 -4.80 -1.94 -8.53
C LYS A 62 -5.02 -0.44 -8.69
N SER A 63 -4.86 0.09 -9.91
CA SER A 63 -4.97 1.53 -10.13
C SER A 63 -5.61 1.87 -11.46
N ALA A 64 -6.39 2.96 -11.47
CA ALA A 64 -6.88 3.60 -12.68
C ALA A 64 -5.85 4.56 -13.31
N VAL A 65 -4.70 4.79 -12.67
CA VAL A 65 -3.65 5.72 -13.10
C VAL A 65 -2.25 5.09 -13.01
N ASN A 66 -1.26 5.73 -13.62
CA ASN A 66 0.12 5.25 -13.52
C ASN A 66 0.66 5.45 -12.10
N VAL A 67 1.25 4.38 -11.55
CA VAL A 67 1.88 4.36 -10.22
C VAL A 67 3.37 4.05 -10.34
N LYS A 68 4.15 4.42 -9.32
CA LYS A 68 5.55 4.03 -9.18
C LYS A 68 5.74 3.28 -7.86
N LEU A 69 6.28 2.07 -7.93
CA LEU A 69 6.77 1.34 -6.76
C LEU A 69 8.29 1.53 -6.68
N LEU A 70 8.76 2.04 -5.55
CA LEU A 70 10.18 2.24 -5.27
C LEU A 70 10.64 1.14 -4.32
N CYS A 71 11.63 0.35 -4.74
CA CYS A 71 12.22 -0.72 -3.94
C CYS A 71 13.70 -0.40 -3.70
N TRP A 72 14.15 -0.53 -2.46
CA TRP A 72 15.55 -0.37 -2.07
C TRP A 72 15.94 -1.44 -1.05
N ALA A 73 17.23 -1.76 -1.02
CA ALA A 73 17.85 -2.74 -0.13
C ALA A 73 18.33 -2.11 1.17
#